data_AF-X1F4H8-F1
#
_entry.id   AF-X1F4H8-F1
#
_cell.length_a   1.000
_cell.length_b   1.000
_cell.length_c   1.000
_cell.angle_alpha   90.00
_cell.angle_beta   90.00
_cell.angle_gamma   90.00
#
_symmetry.space_group_name_H-M   'P 1'
#
loop_
_entity.id
_entity.type
_entity.pdbx_description
1 polymer ?
#
loop_
_entity_poly.entity_id
_entity_poly.type
_entity_poly.pdbx_seq_one_letter_code
_entity_poly.pdbx_strand_id
1 'polypeptide(L)'
;NKVVENRKIGSNIFFQGGTACNKSVLSAFEKILGKRITVPPHNEVLGAIGAAIVTTEETKGESKFKGFALTEADYRIESFVCQDCPNHCKINQVWIEGEEKPLTYGDRCDKYSGKEGRKRIKG
;
A
#
# COMPACT_ATOMS: atom_id res chain seq x y z
N ASN A 1 -10.39 -5.22 -11.92
CA ASN A 1 -9.29 -4.48 -12.58
C ASN A 1 -9.76 -3.07 -12.90
N LYS A 2 -9.25 -2.04 -12.22
CA LYS A 2 -9.59 -0.64 -12.53
C LYS A 2 -8.76 -0.18 -13.73
N VAL A 3 -9.30 -0.44 -14.92
CA VAL A 3 -8.84 0.15 -16.19
C VAL A 3 -9.50 1.53 -16.31
N VAL A 4 -8.97 2.44 -17.14
CA VAL A 4 -9.54 3.77 -17.40
C VAL A 4 -11.03 3.75 -17.87
N GLU A 5 -11.58 2.56 -18.14
CA GLU A 5 -12.96 2.33 -18.61
C GLU A 5 -13.28 3.30 -19.75
N ASN A 6 -14.42 4.00 -19.68
CA ASN A 6 -14.86 4.97 -20.68
C ASN A 6 -14.52 6.42 -20.29
N ARG A 7 -13.58 6.65 -19.35
CA ARG A 7 -13.24 8.00 -18.90
C ARG A 7 -12.32 8.69 -19.91
N LYS A 8 -12.57 9.99 -20.15
CA LYS A 8 -11.71 10.81 -21.01
C LYS A 8 -10.33 10.98 -20.37
N ILE A 9 -9.28 10.84 -21.18
CA ILE A 9 -7.91 11.11 -20.76
C ILE A 9 -7.64 12.62 -20.88
N GLY A 10 -7.27 13.25 -19.76
CA GLY A 10 -6.97 14.68 -19.68
C GLY A 10 -5.72 15.10 -20.46
N SER A 11 -5.35 16.38 -20.33
CA SER A 11 -4.11 16.94 -20.90
C SER A 11 -2.89 16.76 -20.00
N ASN A 12 -3.10 16.72 -18.68
CA ASN A 12 -2.03 16.46 -17.72
C ASN A 12 -1.97 14.97 -17.39
N ILE A 13 -0.93 14.28 -17.85
CA ILE A 13 -0.76 12.84 -17.69
C ILE A 13 0.52 12.60 -16.91
N PHE A 14 0.39 11.91 -15.77
CA PHE A 14 1.50 11.51 -14.93
C PHE A 14 1.73 10.01 -15.04
N PHE A 15 2.99 9.61 -15.19
CA PHE A 15 3.38 8.20 -15.20
C PHE A 15 4.34 7.91 -14.04
N GLN A 16 3.92 7.04 -13.14
CA GLN A 16 4.60 6.71 -11.88
C GLN A 16 4.70 5.19 -11.66
N GLY A 17 5.50 4.79 -10.66
CA GLY A 17 5.81 3.40 -10.36
C GLY A 17 7.04 2.90 -11.10
N GLY A 18 7.55 1.73 -10.74
CA GLY A 18 8.83 1.22 -11.27
C GLY A 18 8.90 1.09 -12.79
N THR A 19 7.76 0.92 -13.48
CA THR A 19 7.72 0.90 -14.95
C THR A 19 8.00 2.26 -15.58
N ALA A 20 7.82 3.36 -14.85
CA ALA A 20 8.10 4.71 -15.34
C ALA A 20 9.61 4.99 -15.50
N CYS A 21 10.47 4.18 -14.86
CA CYS A 21 11.91 4.17 -15.13
C CYS A 21 12.26 3.64 -16.53
N ASN A 22 11.35 2.88 -17.17
CA ASN A 22 11.57 2.35 -18.50
C ASN A 22 11.14 3.37 -19.57
N LYS A 23 12.15 4.01 -20.18
CA LYS A 23 11.93 5.00 -21.25
C LYS A 23 11.19 4.45 -22.47
N SER A 24 11.38 3.17 -22.82
CA SER A 24 10.67 2.55 -23.94
C SER A 24 9.17 2.42 -23.67
N VAL A 25 8.79 2.11 -22.42
CA VAL A 25 7.38 2.07 -22.01
C VAL A 25 6.78 3.46 -22.08
N LEU A 26 7.47 4.48 -21.54
CA LEU A 26 7.06 5.88 -21.65
C LEU A 26 6.83 6.29 -23.11
N SER A 27 7.81 6.05 -23.99
CA SER A 27 7.71 6.40 -25.41
C SER A 27 6.55 5.69 -26.12
N ALA A 28 6.28 4.43 -25.77
CA ALA A 28 5.13 3.72 -26.31
C ALA A 28 3.81 4.37 -25.89
N PHE A 29 3.67 4.75 -24.61
CA PHE A 29 2.48 5.45 -24.13
C PHE A 29 2.31 6.83 -24.78
N GLU A 30 3.37 7.63 -24.90
CA GLU A 30 3.30 8.94 -25.57
C GLU A 30 2.88 8.80 -27.03
N LYS A 31 3.40 7.78 -27.75
CA LYS A 31 3.01 7.49 -29.13
C LYS A 31 1.55 7.07 -29.27
N ILE A 32 1.05 6.21 -28.38
CA ILE A 32 -0.35 5.74 -28.41
C ILE A 32 -1.30 6.88 -28.06
N LEU A 33 -0.96 7.70 -27.08
CA LEU A 33 -1.83 8.77 -26.59
C LEU A 33 -1.73 10.03 -27.44
N GLY A 34 -0.67 10.19 -28.23
CA GLY A 34 -0.38 11.43 -28.96
C GLY A 34 -0.19 12.62 -28.02
N LYS A 35 0.22 12.37 -26.77
CA LYS A 35 0.29 13.34 -25.68
C LYS A 35 1.60 13.18 -24.94
N ARG A 36 2.17 14.30 -24.51
CA ARG A 36 3.32 14.30 -23.60
C ARG A 36 2.93 13.75 -22.25
N ILE A 37 3.79 12.94 -21.66
CA ILE A 37 3.60 12.36 -20.33
C ILE A 37 4.69 12.88 -19.41
N THR A 38 4.28 13.34 -18.23
CA THR A 38 5.21 13.79 -17.19
C THR A 38 5.62 12.60 -16.34
N VAL A 39 6.91 12.33 -16.30
CA VAL A 39 7.50 11.40 -15.32
C VAL A 39 8.12 12.23 -14.19
N PRO A 40 7.62 12.12 -12.96
CA PRO A 40 8.18 12.83 -11.82
C PRO A 40 9.55 12.30 -11.41
N PRO A 41 10.37 13.11 -10.72
CA PRO A 41 11.54 12.60 -10.02
C PRO A 41 11.11 11.57 -8.97
N HIS A 42 11.97 10.59 -8.69
CA HIS A 42 11.71 9.54 -7.70
C HIS A 42 10.38 8.79 -7.91
N ASN A 43 9.99 8.61 -9.18
CA ASN A 43 8.73 7.97 -9.58
C ASN A 43 8.55 6.55 -9.01
N GLU A 44 9.65 5.90 -8.63
CA GLU A 44 9.72 4.59 -8.02
C GLU A 44 9.27 4.56 -6.55
N VAL A 45 9.37 5.69 -5.83
CA VAL A 45 9.03 5.80 -4.39
C VAL A 45 7.94 6.83 -4.09
N LEU A 46 7.25 7.37 -5.11
CA LEU A 46 6.18 8.36 -4.90
C LEU A 46 5.09 7.89 -3.94
N GLY A 47 4.77 6.60 -3.91
CA GLY A 47 3.83 6.05 -2.94
C GLY A 47 4.29 6.22 -1.48
N ALA A 48 5.59 6.02 -1.22
CA ALA A 48 6.17 6.22 0.10
C ALA A 48 6.23 7.70 0.49
N ILE A 49 6.57 8.58 -0.48
CA ILE A 49 6.55 10.03 -0.27
C ILE A 49 5.12 10.49 0.08
N GLY A 50 4.11 10.01 -0.64
CA GLY A 50 2.71 10.30 -0.34
C GLY A 50 2.30 9.82 1.05
N ALA A 51 2.70 8.62 1.45
CA ALA A 51 2.44 8.11 2.78
C ALA A 51 3.10 8.97 3.88
N ALA A 52 4.32 9.46 3.66
CA ALA A 52 5.01 10.35 4.59
C ALA A 52 4.30 11.71 4.74
N ILE A 53 3.82 12.29 3.62
CA ILE A 53 3.02 13.52 3.62
C ILE A 53 1.74 13.31 4.42
N VAL A 54 0.97 12.26 4.11
CA VAL A 54 -0.29 11.94 4.82
C VAL A 54 -0.02 11.72 6.32
N THR A 55 1.05 10.99 6.66
CA THR A 55 1.44 10.79 8.07
C THR A 55 1.71 12.12 8.76
N THR A 56 2.38 13.05 8.09
CA THR A 56 2.68 14.40 8.62
C THR A 56 1.41 15.23 8.81
N GLU A 57 0.44 15.12 7.90
CA GLU A 57 -0.82 15.86 7.94
C GLU A 57 -1.81 15.30 8.98
N GLU A 58 -1.88 13.98 9.13
CA GLU A 58 -2.91 13.30 9.92
C GLU A 58 -2.45 12.87 11.32
N THR A 59 -1.14 12.67 11.55
CA THR A 59 -0.66 12.16 12.84
C THR A 59 -0.63 13.27 13.88
N LYS A 60 -1.33 13.04 14.99
CA LYS A 60 -1.23 13.86 16.20
C LYS A 60 -0.64 13.00 17.32
N GLY A 61 0.47 13.45 17.90
CA GLY A 61 1.15 12.76 19.00
C GLY A 61 2.34 11.90 18.56
N GLU A 62 2.79 11.02 19.46
CA GLU A 62 3.99 10.21 19.28
C GLU A 62 3.76 9.03 18.32
N SER A 63 4.80 8.68 17.56
CA SER A 63 4.78 7.55 16.65
C SER A 63 4.70 6.22 17.40
N LYS A 64 3.93 5.27 16.87
CA LYS A 64 3.94 3.87 17.31
C LYS A 64 4.98 3.03 16.56
N PHE A 65 5.89 3.66 15.83
CA PHE A 65 6.99 2.98 15.18
C PHE A 65 7.86 2.30 16.24
N LYS A 66 7.87 0.97 16.23
CA LYS A 66 8.60 0.13 17.19
C LYS A 66 10.12 0.12 17.00
N GLY A 67 10.64 0.87 16.02
CA GLY A 67 12.07 0.95 15.72
C GLY A 67 12.56 -0.18 14.80
N PHE A 68 13.84 -0.10 14.43
CA PHE A 68 14.47 -1.07 13.53
C PHE A 68 14.95 -2.34 14.22
N ALA A 69 15.04 -2.34 15.56
CA ALA A 69 15.43 -3.53 16.33
C ALA A 69 14.49 -4.74 16.11
N LEU A 70 13.28 -4.50 15.59
CA LEU A 70 12.36 -5.55 15.12
C LEU A 70 12.97 -6.52 14.11
N THR A 71 14.01 -6.12 13.36
CA THR A 71 14.70 -7.03 12.43
C THR A 71 15.42 -8.17 13.13
N GLU A 72 15.71 -8.02 14.42
CA GLU A 72 16.40 -9.00 15.28
C GLU A 72 15.44 -9.72 16.23
N ALA A 73 14.16 -9.32 16.26
CA ALA A 73 13.18 -9.91 17.15
C ALA A 73 12.82 -11.33 16.72
N ASP A 74 12.67 -12.24 17.68
CA ASP A 74 12.12 -13.55 17.43
C ASP A 74 10.62 -13.45 17.15
N TYR A 75 10.19 -14.09 16.05
CA TYR A 75 8.79 -14.16 15.66
C TYR A 75 8.46 -15.50 15.01
N ARG A 76 7.19 -15.89 15.11
CA ARG A 76 6.62 -17.03 14.37
C ARG A 76 5.53 -16.55 13.43
N ILE A 77 5.46 -17.15 12.23
CA ILE A 77 4.41 -16.88 11.25
C ILE A 77 3.47 -18.07 11.18
N GLU A 78 2.18 -17.82 11.33
CA GLU A 78 1.11 -18.78 11.08
C GLU A 78 0.19 -18.30 9.98
N SER A 79 -0.63 -19.20 9.43
CA SER A 79 -1.63 -18.82 8.45
C SER A 79 -2.89 -19.65 8.56
N PHE A 80 -4.02 -19.03 8.25
CA PHE A 80 -5.31 -19.71 8.10
C PHE A 80 -6.06 -19.21 6.87
N VAL A 81 -7.10 -19.92 6.46
CA VAL A 81 -7.96 -19.54 5.33
C VAL A 81 -9.26 -18.96 5.86
N CYS A 82 -9.60 -17.75 5.43
CA CYS A 82 -10.88 -17.12 5.75
C CYS A 82 -12.03 -17.93 5.11
N GLN A 83 -12.99 -18.36 5.92
CA GLN A 83 -14.19 -19.06 5.44
C GLN A 83 -15.38 -18.12 5.19
N ASP A 84 -15.25 -16.86 5.59
CA ASP A 84 -16.35 -15.89 5.57
C ASP A 84 -16.32 -14.96 4.35
N CYS A 85 -15.45 -15.20 3.37
CA CYS A 85 -15.42 -14.41 2.14
C CYS A 85 -15.32 -15.30 0.90
N PRO A 86 -15.91 -14.89 -0.23
CA PRO A 86 -15.89 -15.69 -1.46
C PRO A 86 -14.50 -15.98 -2.01
N ASN A 87 -13.50 -15.18 -1.62
CA ASN A 87 -12.13 -15.32 -2.08
C ASN A 87 -11.35 -16.40 -1.33
N HIS A 88 -11.89 -16.96 -0.25
CA HIS A 88 -11.18 -17.84 0.68
C HIS A 88 -9.75 -17.36 0.93
N CYS A 89 -9.61 -16.06 1.27
CA CYS A 89 -8.30 -15.43 1.31
C CYS A 89 -7.43 -16.07 2.41
N LYS A 90 -6.16 -16.33 2.08
CA LYS A 90 -5.16 -16.78 3.04
C LYS A 90 -4.72 -15.60 3.90
N ILE A 91 -4.84 -15.75 5.21
CA ILE A 91 -4.49 -14.77 6.21
C ILE A 91 -3.20 -15.21 6.88
N ASN A 92 -2.22 -14.32 6.97
CA ASN A 92 -0.96 -14.56 7.67
C ASN A 92 -0.97 -13.80 9.00
N GLN A 93 -0.45 -14.44 10.04
CA GLN A 93 -0.34 -13.90 11.39
C GLN A 93 1.13 -13.92 11.81
N VAL A 94 1.69 -12.76 12.15
CA VAL A 94 3.05 -12.62 12.68
C VAL A 94 2.95 -12.43 14.19
N TRP A 95 3.41 -13.42 14.94
CA TRP A 95 3.47 -13.39 16.39
C TRP A 95 4.87 -12.99 16.82
N ILE A 96 5.00 -11.80 17.40
CA ILE A 96 6.25 -11.25 17.92
C ILE A 96 6.27 -11.49 19.43
N GLU A 97 7.40 -11.92 19.97
CA GLU A 97 7.54 -12.13 21.42
C GLU A 97 7.28 -10.82 22.19
N GLY A 98 6.55 -10.92 23.31
CA GLY A 98 6.15 -9.76 24.12
C GLY A 98 4.89 -9.02 23.64
N GLU A 99 4.32 -9.37 22.48
CA GLU A 99 3.06 -8.79 22.00
C GLU A 99 1.86 -9.69 22.33
N GLU A 100 0.78 -9.08 22.83
CA GLU A 100 -0.44 -9.82 23.18
C GLU A 100 -1.22 -10.34 21.96
N LYS A 101 -1.04 -9.70 20.79
CA LYS A 101 -1.81 -9.99 19.57
C LYS A 101 -0.89 -10.05 18.35
N PRO A 102 -1.19 -10.93 17.38
CA PRO A 102 -0.40 -11.02 16.16
C PRO A 102 -0.70 -9.85 15.23
N LEU A 103 0.31 -9.43 14.48
CA LEU A 103 0.13 -8.59 13.30
C LEU A 103 -0.49 -9.42 12.18
N THR A 104 -1.59 -8.97 11.61
CA THR A 104 -2.33 -9.77 10.61
C THR A 104 -2.37 -9.11 9.23
N TYR A 105 -2.06 -9.87 8.16
CA TYR A 105 -2.06 -9.37 6.78
C TYR A 105 -2.45 -10.44 5.75
N GLY A 106 -2.75 -10.01 4.52
CA GLY A 106 -3.02 -10.89 3.37
C GLY A 106 -4.50 -11.11 3.04
N ASP A 107 -5.41 -10.58 3.86
CA ASP A 107 -6.83 -10.58 3.55
C ASP A 107 -7.16 -9.70 2.34
N ARG A 108 -8.01 -10.24 1.46
CA ARG A 108 -8.64 -9.48 0.36
C ARG A 108 -9.98 -8.88 0.73
N CYS A 109 -10.48 -9.18 1.93
CA CYS A 109 -11.80 -8.79 2.40
C CYS A 109 -11.75 -7.75 3.52
N ASP A 110 -10.56 -7.25 3.87
CA ASP A 110 -10.30 -6.24 4.90
C ASP A 110 -10.87 -6.58 6.30
N LYS A 111 -11.12 -7.87 6.56
CA LYS A 111 -11.67 -8.37 7.83
C LYS A 111 -10.62 -8.54 8.92
N TYR A 112 -9.35 -8.68 8.59
CA TYR A 112 -8.32 -9.05 9.56
C TYR A 112 -7.20 -8.02 9.63
N SER A 113 -6.69 -7.53 8.49
CA SER A 113 -5.63 -6.51 8.51
C SER A 113 -6.16 -5.13 8.89
N GLY A 114 -5.26 -4.26 9.36
CA GLY A 114 -5.56 -2.85 9.64
C GLY A 114 -6.51 -2.60 10.81
N LYS A 115 -6.74 -3.61 11.67
CA LYS A 115 -7.56 -3.48 12.89
C LYS A 115 -6.77 -3.12 14.15
N GLU A 116 -5.45 -3.13 14.08
CA GLU A 116 -4.60 -2.66 15.17
C GLU A 116 -4.73 -1.13 15.30
N GLY A 117 -5.23 -0.66 16.44
CA GLY A 117 -5.21 0.76 16.79
C GLY A 117 -6.38 1.62 16.27
N ARG A 118 -7.38 1.09 15.56
CA ARG A 118 -8.64 1.82 15.28
C ARG A 118 -9.46 1.96 16.56
N LYS A 119 -9.25 3.05 17.31
CA LYS A 119 -10.31 3.54 18.22
C LYS A 119 -11.49 3.90 17.32
N ARG A 120 -12.65 3.26 17.52
CA ARG A 120 -13.91 3.74 16.95
C ARG A 120 -14.10 5.17 17.43
N ILE A 121 -13.94 6.14 16.55
CA ILE A 121 -14.47 7.47 16.78
C ILE A 121 -15.99 7.27 16.73
N LYS A 122 -16.62 7.19 17.91
CA LYS A 122 -18.07 7.33 18.00
C LYS A 122 -18.35 8.80 17.69
N GLY A 123 -18.98 9.05 16.55
CA GLY A 123 -19.73 10.28 16.33
C GLY A 123 -20.97 10.32 17.20
#